data_AF-A0A7C3NIT7-F1
#
_entry.id   AF-A0A7C3NIT7-F1
#
_cell.length_a   1.000
_cell.length_b   1.000
_cell.length_c   1.000
_cell.angle_alpha   90.00
_cell.angle_beta   90.00
_cell.angle_gamma   90.00
#
_symmetry.space_group_name_H-M   'P 1'
#
loop_
_entity.id
_entity.type
_entity.pdbx_description
1 polymer ?
#
loop_
_entity_poly.entity_id
_entity_poly.type
_entity_poly.pdbx_seq_one_letter_code
_entity_poly.pdbx_strand_id
1 'polypeptide(L)'
;MRFPVKKMLVGAAITIVLMAVVAYFARSQRTMETVFQKDYAAFRSIQVGMSEEQVRNILGEPNKIFERSTAPKNYYVAGYAHKEREIGNKVFIYVRNEPIAYVYFDDHNRVEDVFVGGS
;
A
#
# COMPACT_ATOMS: atom_id res chain seq x y z
N MET A 1 0.91 -28.31 52.84
CA MET A 1 1.83 -27.71 51.86
C MET A 1 1.26 -26.33 51.46
N ARG A 2 1.69 -25.24 52.11
CA ARG A 2 1.18 -23.88 51.83
C ARG A 2 2.05 -23.26 50.73
N PHE A 3 1.57 -23.26 49.49
CA PHE A 3 2.22 -22.49 48.43
C PHE A 3 2.19 -21.00 48.83
N PRO A 4 3.32 -20.28 48.80
CA PRO A 4 3.34 -18.90 49.25
C PRO A 4 2.55 -18.04 48.25
N VAL A 5 1.42 -17.48 48.72
CA VAL A 5 0.47 -16.65 47.96
C VAL A 5 1.16 -15.58 47.10
N LYS A 6 2.32 -15.07 47.52
CA LYS A 6 3.16 -14.14 46.76
C LYS A 6 3.64 -14.69 45.40
N LYS A 7 3.97 -15.99 45.29
CA LYS A 7 4.39 -16.61 44.02
C LYS A 7 3.22 -16.77 43.04
N MET A 8 2.00 -16.97 43.55
CA MET A 8 0.78 -17.00 42.72
C MET A 8 0.43 -15.63 42.15
N LEU A 9 0.56 -14.56 42.96
CA LEU A 9 0.26 -13.19 42.53
C LEU A 9 1.24 -12.68 41.46
N VAL A 10 2.54 -12.99 41.60
CA VAL A 10 3.55 -12.63 40.59
C VAL A 10 3.32 -13.38 39.28
N GLY A 11 2.96 -14.66 39.34
CA GLY A 11 2.59 -15.45 38.15
C GLY A 11 1.41 -14.85 37.40
N ALA A 12 0.33 -14.49 38.11
CA ALA A 12 -0.86 -13.88 37.51
C ALA A 12 -0.57 -12.52 36.86
N ALA A 13 0.25 -11.67 37.50
CA ALA A 13 0.63 -10.36 36.96
C ALA A 13 1.44 -10.51 35.65
N ILE A 14 2.38 -11.46 35.59
CA ILE A 14 3.16 -11.76 34.39
C ILE A 14 2.23 -12.22 33.25
N THR A 15 1.26 -13.10 33.54
CA THR A 15 0.31 -13.58 32.53
C THR A 15 -0.56 -12.45 31.99
N ILE A 16 -1.03 -11.52 32.82
CA ILE A 16 -1.83 -10.37 32.38
C ILE A 16 -1.02 -9.46 31.45
N VAL A 17 0.25 -9.17 31.81
CA VAL A 17 1.13 -8.35 30.96
C VAL A 17 1.39 -9.04 29.63
N LEU A 18 1.67 -10.35 29.64
CA LEU A 18 1.85 -11.15 28.41
C LEU A 18 0.60 -11.14 27.53
N MET A 19 -0.59 -11.33 28.11
CA MET A 19 -1.86 -11.26 27.37
C MET A 19 -2.10 -9.86 26.78
N ALA A 20 -1.77 -8.79 27.51
CA ALA A 20 -1.90 -7.42 27.01
C ALA A 20 -0.96 -7.14 25.83
N VAL A 21 0.29 -7.63 25.90
CA VAL A 21 1.25 -7.53 24.80
C VAL A 21 0.77 -8.30 23.58
N VAL A 22 0.32 -9.55 23.75
CA VAL A 22 -0.24 -10.36 22.65
C VAL A 22 -1.46 -9.68 22.02
N ALA A 23 -2.37 -9.14 22.84
CA ALA A 23 -3.55 -8.42 22.34
C ALA A 23 -3.16 -7.14 21.57
N TYR A 24 -2.14 -6.41 22.02
CA TYR A 24 -1.61 -5.24 21.32
C TYR A 24 -1.05 -5.59 19.94
N PHE A 25 -0.20 -6.63 19.85
CA PHE A 25 0.35 -7.11 18.58
C PHE A 25 -0.73 -7.67 17.65
N ALA A 26 -1.70 -8.42 18.17
CA ALA A 26 -2.81 -8.92 17.36
C ALA A 26 -3.66 -7.77 16.79
N ARG A 27 -3.88 -6.71 17.57
CA ARG A 27 -4.58 -5.50 17.11
C ARG A 27 -3.78 -4.75 16.04
N SER A 28 -2.47 -4.60 16.23
CA SER A 28 -1.62 -3.89 15.26
C SER A 28 -1.59 -4.59 13.91
N GLN A 29 -1.52 -5.93 13.87
CA GLN A 29 -1.56 -6.68 12.62
C GLN A 29 -2.87 -6.50 11.84
N ARG A 30 -4.02 -6.56 12.53
CA ARG A 30 -5.32 -6.33 11.88
C ARG A 30 -5.45 -4.92 11.30
N THR A 31 -4.92 -3.92 11.97
CA THR A 31 -4.95 -2.53 11.47
C THR A 31 -4.12 -2.40 10.20
N MET A 32 -2.93 -3.00 10.13
CA MET A 32 -2.09 -2.96 8.93
C MET A 32 -2.75 -3.66 7.74
N GLU A 33 -3.32 -4.85 7.95
CA GLU A 33 -4.05 -5.57 6.91
C GLU A 33 -5.22 -4.76 6.34
N THR A 34 -5.95 -4.06 7.21
CA THR A 34 -7.08 -3.21 6.79
C THR A 34 -6.61 -2.01 5.96
N VAL A 35 -5.48 -1.39 6.32
CA VAL A 35 -4.92 -0.24 5.58
C VAL A 35 -4.47 -0.68 4.18
N PHE A 36 -3.75 -1.80 4.08
CA PHE A 36 -3.29 -2.30 2.79
C PHE A 36 -4.43 -2.68 1.86
N GLN A 37 -5.48 -3.34 2.39
CA GLN A 37 -6.66 -3.67 1.60
C GLN A 37 -7.37 -2.43 1.06
N LYS A 38 -7.43 -1.34 1.85
CA LYS A 38 -8.01 -0.07 1.40
C LYS A 38 -7.21 0.54 0.25
N ASP A 39 -5.89 0.55 0.35
CA ASP A 39 -5.02 1.10 -0.70
C ASP A 39 -5.11 0.25 -1.99
N TYR A 40 -5.08 -1.08 -1.88
CA TYR A 40 -5.32 -1.97 -3.02
C TYR A 40 -6.67 -1.75 -3.67
N ALA A 41 -7.74 -1.60 -2.88
CA ALA A 41 -9.08 -1.36 -3.40
C ALA A 41 -9.16 -0.02 -4.15
N ALA A 42 -8.56 1.03 -3.62
CA ALA A 42 -8.49 2.33 -4.29
C ALA A 42 -7.74 2.22 -5.63
N PHE A 43 -6.57 1.58 -5.65
CA PHE A 43 -5.81 1.38 -6.89
C PHE A 43 -6.56 0.54 -7.93
N ARG A 44 -7.24 -0.53 -7.51
CA ARG A 44 -8.03 -1.40 -8.39
C ARG A 44 -9.33 -0.76 -8.89
N SER A 45 -9.76 0.36 -8.29
CA SER A 45 -10.93 1.12 -8.74
C SER A 45 -10.66 1.97 -9.98
N ILE A 46 -9.39 2.20 -10.33
CA ILE A 46 -9.02 2.94 -11.53
C ILE A 46 -9.30 2.09 -12.77
N GLN A 47 -10.00 2.69 -13.73
CA GLN A 47 -10.42 2.02 -14.96
C GLN A 47 -9.84 2.70 -16.19
N VAL A 48 -9.65 1.90 -17.24
CA VAL A 48 -9.29 2.39 -18.58
C VAL A 48 -10.33 3.42 -19.04
N GLY A 49 -9.87 4.51 -19.64
CA GLY A 49 -10.70 5.63 -20.11
C GLY A 49 -10.93 6.76 -19.09
N MET A 50 -10.56 6.58 -17.81
CA MET A 50 -10.62 7.66 -16.82
C MET A 50 -9.70 8.82 -17.19
N SER A 51 -10.13 10.06 -16.94
CA SER A 51 -9.26 11.23 -17.12
C SER A 51 -8.23 11.34 -15.99
N GLU A 52 -7.18 12.12 -16.24
CA GLU A 52 -6.21 12.50 -15.22
C GLU A 52 -6.87 13.06 -13.94
N GLU A 53 -7.83 13.97 -14.11
CA GLU A 53 -8.56 14.58 -12.99
C GLU A 53 -9.36 13.54 -12.18
N GLN A 54 -10.03 12.60 -12.85
CA GLN A 54 -10.75 11.52 -12.17
C GLN A 54 -9.81 10.65 -11.33
N VAL A 55 -8.63 10.31 -11.86
CA VAL A 55 -7.63 9.54 -11.13
C VAL A 55 -7.14 10.31 -9.90
N ARG A 56 -6.83 11.59 -10.04
CA ARG A 56 -6.39 12.45 -8.91
C ARG A 56 -7.48 12.64 -7.86
N ASN A 57 -8.74 12.74 -8.26
CA ASN A 57 -9.87 12.83 -7.33
C ASN A 57 -10.02 11.55 -6.47
N ILE A 58 -9.65 10.39 -7.01
CA ILE A 58 -9.74 9.11 -6.31
C ILE A 58 -8.49 8.84 -5.45
N LEU A 59 -7.29 9.05 -6.01
CA LEU A 59 -6.02 8.63 -5.41
C LEU A 59 -5.23 9.77 -4.77
N GLY A 60 -5.63 11.02 -5.00
CA GLY A 60 -4.85 12.21 -4.69
C GLY A 60 -3.70 12.42 -5.67
N GLU A 61 -2.71 13.18 -5.22
CA GLU A 61 -1.52 13.49 -6.01
C GLU A 61 -0.58 12.28 -6.14
N PRO A 62 -0.04 12.02 -7.34
CA PRO A 62 0.92 10.96 -7.55
C PRO A 62 2.26 11.29 -6.88
N ASN A 63 2.98 10.26 -6.45
CA ASN A 63 4.31 10.43 -5.84
C ASN A 63 5.36 10.77 -6.90
N LYS A 64 5.18 10.27 -8.13
CA LYS A 64 6.03 10.56 -9.28
C LYS A 64 5.19 10.64 -10.55
N ILE A 65 5.62 11.49 -11.47
CA ILE A 65 5.08 11.61 -12.82
C ILE A 65 6.25 11.50 -13.78
N PHE A 66 6.11 10.66 -14.80
CA PHE A 66 7.05 10.61 -15.92
C PHE A 66 6.30 10.74 -17.23
N GLU A 67 6.78 11.65 -18.08
CA GLU A 67 6.30 11.86 -19.44
C GLU A 67 7.12 10.98 -20.39
N ARG A 68 6.52 10.49 -21.49
CA ARG A 68 7.20 9.66 -22.51
C ARG A 68 8.54 10.25 -22.94
N SER A 69 8.59 11.56 -23.12
CA SER A 69 9.75 12.29 -23.65
C SER A 69 10.90 12.47 -22.66
N THR A 70 10.63 12.37 -21.35
CA THR A 70 11.62 12.65 -20.29
C THR A 70 11.85 11.47 -19.35
N ALA A 71 11.07 10.40 -19.48
CA ALA A 71 11.20 9.22 -18.64
C ALA A 71 12.58 8.55 -18.80
N PRO A 72 13.26 8.21 -17.70
CA PRO A 72 14.44 7.35 -17.78
C PRO A 72 14.04 5.95 -18.25
N LYS A 73 14.99 5.21 -18.85
CA LYS A 73 14.75 3.83 -19.31
C LYS A 73 14.23 2.90 -18.20
N ASN A 74 14.64 3.14 -16.96
CA ASN A 74 14.16 2.40 -15.78
C ASN A 74 13.47 3.37 -14.80
N TYR A 75 12.24 3.77 -15.13
CA TYR A 75 11.43 4.67 -14.32
C TYR A 75 10.69 3.97 -13.16
N TYR A 76 10.89 2.65 -13.00
CA TYR A 76 10.28 1.85 -11.94
C TYR A 76 10.86 2.16 -10.56
N VAL A 77 10.05 1.98 -9.53
CA VAL A 77 10.47 2.17 -8.14
C VAL A 77 11.15 0.89 -7.65
N ALA A 78 12.40 1.01 -7.21
CA ALA A 78 13.17 -0.10 -6.67
C ALA A 78 12.48 -0.70 -5.43
N GLY A 79 12.50 -2.03 -5.33
CA GLY A 79 11.86 -2.75 -4.22
C GLY A 79 10.36 -2.92 -4.35
N TYR A 80 9.77 -2.58 -5.50
CA TYR A 80 8.36 -2.83 -5.79
C TYR A 80 8.16 -3.61 -7.08
N ALA A 81 7.06 -4.38 -7.12
CA ALA A 81 6.62 -5.05 -8.33
C ALA A 81 6.32 -4.04 -9.44
N HIS A 82 6.59 -4.44 -10.68
CA HIS A 82 6.30 -3.65 -11.86
C HIS A 82 6.04 -4.57 -13.05
N LYS A 83 5.42 -4.00 -14.09
CA LYS A 83 5.26 -4.62 -15.40
C LYS A 83 6.10 -3.83 -16.39
N GLU A 84 7.04 -4.49 -17.04
CA GLU A 84 7.83 -3.88 -18.10
C GLU A 84 6.92 -3.45 -19.26
N ARG A 85 6.97 -2.16 -19.59
CA ARG A 85 6.26 -1.57 -20.71
C ARG A 85 6.76 -0.16 -21.03
N GLU A 86 6.50 0.25 -22.26
CA GLU A 86 6.68 1.62 -22.68
C GLU A 86 5.58 2.53 -22.09
N ILE A 87 5.94 3.80 -21.92
CA ILE A 87 4.98 4.84 -21.56
C ILE A 87 4.30 5.29 -22.85
N GLY A 88 2.97 5.28 -22.84
CA GLY A 88 2.13 5.99 -23.79
C GLY A 88 2.43 7.49 -23.66
N ASN A 89 1.52 8.31 -23.19
CA ASN A 89 1.81 9.72 -22.99
C ASN A 89 2.60 9.98 -21.69
N LYS A 90 2.05 9.54 -20.57
CA LYS A 90 2.64 9.69 -19.24
C LYS A 90 2.27 8.54 -18.32
N VAL A 91 2.98 8.41 -17.21
CA VAL A 91 2.64 7.49 -16.14
C VAL A 91 2.62 8.22 -14.80
N PHE A 92 1.57 7.96 -14.03
CA PHE A 92 1.49 8.35 -12.62
C PHE A 92 1.86 7.17 -11.76
N ILE A 93 2.78 7.40 -10.83
CA ILE A 93 3.23 6.38 -9.88
C ILE A 93 2.76 6.77 -8.49
N TYR A 94 1.90 5.92 -7.94
CA TYR A 94 1.40 6.02 -6.58
C TYR A 94 2.09 4.98 -5.73
N VAL A 95 2.81 5.43 -4.71
CA VAL A 95 3.45 4.58 -3.72
C VAL A 95 2.70 4.75 -2.40
N ARG A 96 2.23 3.64 -1.86
CA ARG A 96 1.73 3.54 -0.48
C ARG A 96 2.66 2.60 0.29
N ASN A 97 2.35 2.36 1.56
CA ASN A 97 3.23 1.58 2.43
C ASN A 97 3.57 0.20 1.85
N GLU A 98 2.56 -0.53 1.37
CA GLU A 98 2.74 -1.86 0.79
C GLU A 98 2.43 -1.89 -0.72
N PRO A 99 1.33 -1.32 -1.23
CA PRO A 99 1.06 -1.40 -2.66
C PRO A 99 1.66 -0.22 -3.43
N ILE A 100 1.98 -0.49 -4.69
CA ILE A 100 2.30 0.48 -5.73
C ILE A 100 1.27 0.40 -6.85
N ALA A 101 0.95 1.54 -7.46
CA ALA A 101 0.20 1.59 -8.70
C ALA A 101 0.91 2.44 -9.75
N TYR A 102 0.97 1.92 -10.97
CA TYR A 102 1.41 2.62 -12.17
C TYR A 102 0.18 2.82 -13.06
N VAL A 103 -0.26 4.06 -13.20
CA VAL A 103 -1.41 4.45 -14.02
C VAL A 103 -0.88 5.08 -15.30
N TYR A 104 -1.01 4.38 -16.41
CA TYR A 104 -0.52 4.81 -17.72
C TYR A 104 -1.62 5.56 -18.44
N PHE A 105 -1.26 6.65 -19.11
CA PHE A 105 -2.19 7.46 -19.89
C PHE A 105 -1.83 7.44 -21.37
N ASP A 106 -2.83 7.47 -22.23
CA ASP A 106 -2.69 7.64 -23.67
C ASP A 106 -2.47 9.12 -24.06
N ASP A 107 -2.28 9.37 -25.36
CA ASP A 107 -2.06 10.70 -25.92
C ASP A 107 -3.27 11.65 -25.74
N HIS A 108 -4.44 11.14 -25.34
CA HIS A 108 -5.64 11.92 -25.00
C HIS A 108 -5.79 12.16 -23.49
N ASN A 109 -4.76 11.85 -22.70
CA ASN A 109 -4.78 11.93 -21.23
C ASN A 109 -5.87 11.06 -20.59
N ARG A 110 -6.15 9.90 -21.16
CA ARG A 110 -7.04 8.88 -20.61
C ARG A 110 -6.24 7.67 -20.17
N VAL A 111 -6.65 7.04 -19.07
CA VAL A 111 -6.00 5.83 -18.58
C VAL A 111 -6.06 4.76 -19.67
N GLU A 112 -4.89 4.25 -20.08
CA GLU A 112 -4.78 3.16 -21.06
C GLU A 112 -4.47 1.80 -20.41
N ASP A 113 -3.83 1.81 -19.24
CA ASP A 113 -3.54 0.62 -18.44
C ASP A 113 -3.27 1.00 -16.99
N VAL A 114 -3.46 0.03 -16.10
CA VAL A 114 -3.13 0.17 -14.68
C VAL A 114 -2.43 -1.11 -14.24
N PHE A 115 -1.22 -0.96 -13.68
CA PHE A 115 -0.57 -2.03 -12.96
C PHE A 115 -0.65 -1.75 -11.46
N VAL A 116 -1.06 -2.76 -10.68
CA VAL A 116 -1.08 -2.72 -9.22
C VAL A 116 -0.26 -3.89 -8.69
N GLY A 117 0.68 -3.64 -7.79
CA GLY A 117 1.53 -4.66 -7.19
C GLY A 117 1.96 -4.31 -5.76
N GLY A 118 2.64 -5.24 -5.10
CA GLY A 118 3.21 -5.05 -3.76
C GLY A 118 4.72 -4.74 -3.78
N SER A 119 5.31 -4.66 -2.59
CA SER A 119 6.77 -4.64 -2.36
C SER A 119 7.30 -6.02 -1.98
#